data_AF-A0A062U3M1-F1
#
_entry.id   AF-A0A062U3M1-F1
#
_cell.length_a   1.000
_cell.length_b   1.000
_cell.length_c   1.000
_cell.angle_alpha   90.00
_cell.angle_beta   90.00
_cell.angle_gamma   90.00
#
_symmetry.space_group_name_H-M   'P 1'
#
loop_
_entity.id
_entity.type
_entity.pdbx_description
1 polymer ?
#
loop_
_entity_poly.entity_id
_entity_poly.type
_entity_poly.pdbx_seq_one_letter_code
_entity_poly.pdbx_strand_id
1 'polypeptide(L)'
;MSRKTPLLLTSLAMLALVAVTAVAFAPSGILLWFSLVLGALLVALSVLDMRTLTLPDPLNLAVFALGALMVWQTRPDAWPHHLIGAFAGYTLLVMVEITYRRMRGRDGLGRGDAKLLGALGMWTGWAGLAPIMLVASVCGLLSVGILSLTGKRRFDSTSAIAFGPFIALGGWIVWLGADYLLPAGLY
;
A
#
# COMPACT_ATOMS: atom_id res chain seq x y z
N MET A 1 -3.37 -25.82 19.10
CA MET A 1 -3.05 -24.38 18.97
C MET A 1 -4.28 -23.63 18.47
N SER A 2 -4.65 -22.52 19.11
CA SER A 2 -5.76 -21.67 18.66
C SER A 2 -5.47 -21.11 17.25
N ARG A 3 -6.48 -20.98 16.37
CA ARG A 3 -6.32 -20.32 15.05
C ARG A 3 -5.74 -18.90 15.13
N LYS A 4 -5.72 -18.27 16.32
CA LYS A 4 -5.20 -16.91 16.54
C LYS A 4 -3.67 -16.83 16.69
N THR A 5 -2.99 -17.87 17.19
CA THR A 5 -1.53 -17.85 17.38
C THR A 5 -0.71 -17.71 16.10
N PRO A 6 -0.99 -18.42 14.98
CA PRO A 6 -0.17 -18.29 13.78
C PRO A 6 -0.24 -16.87 13.19
N LEU A 7 -1.41 -16.22 13.21
CA LEU A 7 -1.52 -14.86 12.68
C LEU A 7 -0.84 -13.82 13.57
N LEU A 8 -0.87 -14.01 14.88
CA LEU A 8 -0.15 -13.14 15.80
C LEU A 8 1.36 -13.22 15.53
N LEU A 9 1.90 -14.44 15.36
CA LEU A 9 3.31 -14.65 15.02
C LEU A 9 3.68 -14.04 13.66
N THR A 10 2.86 -14.21 12.62
CA THR A 10 3.15 -13.60 11.31
C THR A 10 3.09 -12.09 11.37
N SER A 11 2.13 -11.51 12.09
CA SER A 11 2.02 -10.04 12.23
C SER A 11 3.22 -9.47 12.97
N LEU A 12 3.68 -10.14 14.04
CA LEU A 12 4.90 -9.75 14.76
C LEU A 12 6.14 -9.87 13.87
N ALA A 13 6.26 -10.93 13.08
CA ALA A 13 7.37 -11.09 12.14
C ALA A 13 7.36 -9.99 11.06
N MET A 14 6.19 -9.62 10.54
CA MET A 14 6.05 -8.51 9.58
C MET A 14 6.42 -7.16 10.21
N LEU A 15 6.00 -6.90 11.45
CA LEU A 15 6.39 -5.69 12.19
C LEU A 15 7.90 -5.63 12.47
N ALA A 16 8.51 -6.77 12.82
CA ALA A 16 9.95 -6.86 13.01
C ALA A 16 10.70 -6.60 11.69
N LEU A 17 10.23 -7.17 10.57
CA LEU A 17 10.80 -6.93 9.25
C LEU A 17 10.68 -5.45 8.85
N VAL A 18 9.52 -4.82 9.10
CA VAL A 18 9.31 -3.39 8.92
C VAL A 18 10.31 -2.59 9.75
N ALA A 19 10.47 -2.90 11.04
CA ALA A 19 11.40 -2.18 11.90
C ALA A 19 12.85 -2.30 11.41
N VAL A 20 13.29 -3.51 11.06
CA VAL A 20 14.65 -3.76 10.55
C VAL A 20 14.88 -3.02 9.24
N THR A 21 13.95 -3.10 8.29
CA THR A 21 14.09 -2.44 6.98
C THR A 21 13.99 -0.91 7.09
N ALA A 22 13.16 -0.39 7.99
CA ALA A 22 13.09 1.05 8.28
C ALA A 22 14.43 1.56 8.83
N VAL A 23 15.01 0.86 9.82
CA VAL A 23 16.30 1.26 10.40
C VAL A 23 17.44 1.17 9.38
N ALA A 24 17.37 0.21 8.45
CA ALA A 24 18.42 0.01 7.46
C ALA A 24 18.36 1.00 6.28
N PHE A 25 17.16 1.40 5.85
CA PHE A 25 16.97 2.13 4.58
C PHE A 25 16.24 3.47 4.71
N ALA A 26 15.47 3.72 5.77
CA ALA A 26 14.75 4.99 5.89
C ALA A 26 15.71 6.12 6.29
N PRO A 27 15.43 7.37 5.85
CA PRO A 27 16.18 8.53 6.32
C PRO A 27 16.14 8.64 7.86
N SER A 28 17.28 8.98 8.46
CA SER A 28 17.42 9.07 9.91
C SER A 28 16.66 10.27 10.51
N GLY A 29 16.55 10.31 11.83
CA GLY A 29 15.86 11.38 12.55
C GLY A 29 14.35 11.21 12.55
N ILE A 30 13.61 12.30 12.28
CA ILE A 30 12.13 12.29 12.38
C ILE A 30 11.47 11.41 11.30
N LEU A 31 12.10 11.29 10.14
CA LEU A 31 11.61 10.46 9.03
C LEU A 31 11.60 8.96 9.37
N LEU A 32 12.53 8.49 10.21
CA LEU A 32 12.52 7.12 10.71
C LEU A 32 11.27 6.84 11.54
N TRP A 33 10.86 7.77 12.40
CA TRP A 33 9.64 7.63 13.20
C TRP A 33 8.39 7.56 12.32
N PHE A 34 8.27 8.46 11.34
CA PHE A 34 7.20 8.41 10.35
C PHE A 34 7.18 7.06 9.61
N SER A 35 8.34 6.56 9.18
CA SER A 35 8.48 5.28 8.48
C SER A 35 8.03 4.10 9.33
N LEU A 36 8.40 4.06 10.61
CA LEU A 36 7.99 2.99 11.53
C LEU A 36 6.46 2.96 11.72
N VAL A 37 5.84 4.12 11.91
CA VAL A 37 4.38 4.21 12.07
C VAL A 37 3.66 3.88 10.77
N LEU A 38 4.16 4.34 9.61
CA LEU A 38 3.65 3.94 8.30
C LEU A 38 3.68 2.42 8.15
N GLY A 39 4.83 1.80 8.35
CA GLY A 39 4.98 0.36 8.17
C GLY A 39 4.07 -0.44 9.11
N ALA A 40 3.87 0.01 10.35
CA ALA A 40 2.92 -0.59 11.27
C ALA A 40 1.46 -0.48 10.77
N LEU A 41 1.06 0.68 10.25
CA LEU A 41 -0.27 0.89 9.65
C LEU A 41 -0.45 0.01 8.39
N LEU A 42 0.57 -0.11 7.55
CA LEU A 42 0.55 -0.95 6.35
C LEU A 42 0.41 -2.44 6.69
N VAL A 43 1.10 -2.91 7.74
CA VAL A 43 0.93 -4.28 8.24
C VAL A 43 -0.49 -4.48 8.77
N ALA A 44 -1.03 -3.54 9.55
CA ALA A 44 -2.39 -3.62 10.08
C ALA A 44 -3.44 -3.67 8.94
N LEU A 45 -3.33 -2.78 7.95
CA LEU A 45 -4.17 -2.77 6.76
C LEU A 45 -4.07 -4.07 5.96
N SER A 46 -2.86 -4.60 5.78
CA SER A 46 -2.64 -5.87 5.07
C SER A 46 -3.30 -7.04 5.78
N VAL A 47 -3.13 -7.13 7.10
CA VAL A 47 -3.75 -8.19 7.91
C VAL A 47 -5.27 -8.11 7.90
N LEU A 48 -5.83 -6.90 7.93
CA LEU A 48 -7.28 -6.69 7.86
C LEU A 48 -7.83 -7.03 6.48
N ASP A 49 -7.17 -6.60 5.40
CA ASP A 49 -7.62 -6.90 4.05
C ASP A 49 -7.59 -8.42 3.76
N MET A 50 -6.54 -9.13 4.20
CA MET A 50 -6.47 -10.60 4.08
C MET A 50 -7.57 -11.33 4.87
N ARG A 51 -8.15 -10.70 5.90
CA ARG A 51 -9.15 -11.31 6.78
C ARG A 51 -10.57 -10.97 6.38
N THR A 52 -10.82 -9.72 6.03
CA THR A 52 -12.16 -9.18 5.84
C THR A 52 -12.39 -8.62 4.44
N LEU A 53 -11.38 -8.57 3.58
CA LEU A 53 -11.43 -7.93 2.25
C LEU A 53 -11.88 -6.47 2.33
N THR A 54 -11.56 -5.80 3.44
CA THR A 54 -11.92 -4.41 3.67
C THR A 54 -10.74 -3.67 4.28
N LEU A 55 -10.44 -2.49 3.73
CA LEU A 55 -9.49 -1.53 4.28
C LEU A 55 -10.24 -0.44 5.06
N PRO A 56 -10.18 -0.42 6.41
CA PRO A 56 -10.97 0.52 7.19
C PRO A 56 -10.59 1.98 6.94
N ASP A 57 -11.62 2.82 6.77
CA ASP A 57 -11.46 4.25 6.53
C ASP A 57 -10.60 4.97 7.56
N PRO A 58 -10.70 4.70 8.89
CA PRO A 58 -9.83 5.34 9.87
C PRO A 58 -8.35 5.04 9.68
N LEU A 59 -7.99 3.82 9.24
CA LEU A 59 -6.59 3.45 9.02
C LEU A 59 -6.05 4.04 7.72
N ASN A 60 -6.84 4.05 6.64
CA ASN A 60 -6.47 4.75 5.41
C ASN A 60 -6.29 6.25 5.66
N LEU A 61 -7.18 6.86 6.45
CA LEU A 61 -7.06 8.25 6.84
C LEU A 61 -5.83 8.49 7.72
N ALA A 62 -5.50 7.57 8.64
CA ALA A 62 -4.29 7.66 9.44
C ALA A 62 -3.03 7.64 8.58
N VAL A 63 -2.95 6.77 7.56
CA VAL A 63 -1.83 6.74 6.60
C VAL A 63 -1.75 8.08 5.85
N PHE A 64 -2.86 8.60 5.35
CA PHE A 64 -2.90 9.87 4.64
C PHE A 64 -2.47 11.05 5.54
N ALA A 65 -3.07 11.16 6.72
CA ALA A 65 -2.80 12.24 7.67
C ALA A 65 -1.36 12.20 8.18
N LEU A 66 -0.80 11.01 8.39
CA LEU A 66 0.60 10.85 8.78
C LEU A 66 1.55 11.29 7.64
N GLY A 67 1.23 10.95 6.39
CA GLY A 67 1.98 11.42 5.22
C GLY A 67 1.90 12.93 5.07
N ALA A 68 0.70 13.50 5.24
CA ALA A 68 0.52 14.95 5.23
C ALA A 68 1.32 15.64 6.36
N LEU A 69 1.32 15.09 7.57
CA LEU A 69 2.13 15.63 8.66
C LEU A 69 3.64 15.52 8.35
N MET A 70 4.08 14.41 7.76
CA MET A 70 5.46 14.17 7.38
C MET A 70 5.94 15.20 6.34
N VAL A 71 5.19 15.42 5.27
CA VAL A 71 5.55 16.39 4.22
C VAL A 71 5.56 17.80 4.80
N TRP A 72 4.61 18.14 5.68
CA TRP A 72 4.52 19.48 6.27
C TRP A 72 5.73 19.81 7.14
N GLN A 73 6.23 18.83 7.89
CA GLN A 73 7.37 19.01 8.79
C GLN A 73 8.73 18.92 8.09
N THR A 74 8.83 18.11 7.04
CA THR A 74 10.15 17.75 6.46
C THR A 74 10.38 18.31 5.07
N ARG A 75 9.33 18.52 4.26
CA ARG A 75 9.41 18.89 2.83
C ARG A 75 8.23 19.78 2.39
N PRO A 76 8.01 20.96 3.03
CA PRO A 76 6.86 21.80 2.72
C PRO A 76 6.85 22.34 1.28
N ASP A 77 8.01 22.44 0.64
CA ASP A 77 8.20 22.82 -0.76
C ASP A 77 7.67 21.76 -1.74
N ALA A 78 7.73 20.47 -1.39
CA ALA A 78 7.25 19.38 -2.22
C ALA A 78 5.72 19.18 -2.14
N TRP A 79 5.01 19.89 -1.25
CA TRP A 79 3.58 19.72 -0.97
C TRP A 79 2.68 19.54 -2.21
N PRO A 80 2.84 20.34 -3.30
CA PRO A 80 2.02 20.16 -4.50
C PRO A 80 2.17 18.76 -5.13
N HIS A 81 3.38 18.18 -5.13
CA HIS A 81 3.63 16.85 -5.71
C HIS A 81 2.93 15.74 -4.91
N HIS A 82 2.89 15.86 -3.59
CA HIS A 82 2.20 14.93 -2.69
C HIS A 82 0.68 15.06 -2.78
N LEU A 83 0.14 16.28 -2.89
CA LEU A 83 -1.29 16.47 -3.13
C LEU A 83 -1.73 15.92 -4.49
N ILE A 84 -0.95 16.16 -5.54
CA ILE A 84 -1.20 15.58 -6.86
C ILE A 84 -1.12 14.06 -6.76
N GLY A 85 -0.11 13.51 -6.08
CA GLY A 85 0.01 12.08 -5.84
C GLY A 85 -1.20 11.48 -5.15
N ALA A 86 -1.68 12.12 -4.08
CA ALA A 86 -2.83 11.64 -3.34
C ALA A 86 -4.13 11.66 -4.16
N PHE A 87 -4.38 12.77 -4.86
CA PHE A 87 -5.55 12.92 -5.70
C PHE A 87 -5.51 11.98 -6.91
N ALA A 88 -4.37 11.92 -7.61
CA ALA A 88 -4.19 11.08 -8.78
C ALA A 88 -4.24 9.58 -8.40
N GLY A 89 -3.62 9.18 -7.29
CA GLY A 89 -3.64 7.80 -6.81
C GLY A 89 -5.06 7.31 -6.51
N TYR A 90 -5.84 8.10 -5.78
CA TYR A 90 -7.25 7.77 -5.51
C TYR A 90 -8.08 7.73 -6.80
N THR A 91 -7.99 8.79 -7.61
CA THR A 91 -8.82 8.95 -8.80
C THR A 91 -8.52 7.88 -9.85
N LEU A 92 -7.26 7.51 -10.04
CA LEU A 92 -6.83 6.48 -10.99
C LEU A 92 -7.54 5.15 -10.72
N LEU A 93 -7.48 4.66 -9.48
CA LEU A 93 -8.09 3.38 -9.14
C LEU A 93 -9.62 3.44 -9.11
N VAL A 94 -10.21 4.56 -8.71
CA VAL A 94 -11.67 4.76 -8.80
C VAL A 94 -12.14 4.74 -10.26
N MET A 95 -11.39 5.35 -11.18
CA MET A 95 -11.74 5.31 -12.61
C MET A 95 -11.66 3.89 -13.17
N VAL A 96 -10.65 3.12 -12.77
CA VAL A 96 -10.53 1.70 -13.13
C VAL A 96 -11.70 0.90 -12.53
N GLU A 97 -12.03 1.09 -11.26
CA GLU A 97 -13.17 0.46 -10.59
C GLU A 97 -14.48 0.71 -11.36
N ILE A 98 -14.82 1.98 -11.62
CA ILE A 98 -16.07 2.37 -12.27
C ILE A 98 -16.13 1.83 -13.70
N THR A 99 -15.04 1.93 -14.46
CA THR A 99 -14.97 1.45 -15.84
C THR A 99 -15.13 -0.07 -15.89
N TYR A 100 -14.43 -0.79 -15.01
CA TYR A 100 -14.56 -2.24 -14.90
C TYR A 100 -15.98 -2.66 -14.50
N ARG A 101 -16.56 -1.99 -13.50
CA ARG A 101 -17.94 -2.24 -13.05
C ARG A 101 -18.95 -2.04 -14.18
N ARG A 102 -18.80 -0.98 -14.97
CA ARG A 102 -19.66 -0.71 -16.14
C ARG A 102 -19.50 -1.76 -17.25
N MET A 103 -18.28 -2.21 -17.53
CA MET A 103 -18.01 -3.17 -18.61
C MET A 103 -18.36 -4.62 -18.25
N ARG A 104 -18.19 -5.01 -16.98
CA ARG A 104 -18.33 -6.41 -16.53
C ARG A 104 -19.55 -6.65 -15.65
N GLY A 105 -20.26 -5.60 -15.23
CA GLY A 105 -21.44 -5.70 -14.37
C GLY A 105 -21.15 -6.18 -12.94
N ARG A 106 -19.88 -6.18 -12.52
CA ARG A 106 -19.42 -6.66 -11.21
C ARG A 106 -18.22 -5.87 -10.71
N ASP A 107 -17.98 -5.98 -9.42
CA ASP A 107 -16.94 -5.22 -8.73
C ASP A 107 -15.59 -5.90 -8.97
N GLY A 108 -14.63 -5.11 -9.46
CA GLY A 108 -13.27 -5.58 -9.74
C GLY A 108 -12.33 -5.24 -8.59
N LEU A 109 -11.99 -3.96 -8.49
CA LEU A 109 -11.09 -3.42 -7.47
C LEU A 109 -11.87 -2.75 -6.34
N GLY A 110 -11.41 -2.90 -5.10
CA GLY A 110 -12.07 -2.31 -3.94
C GLY A 110 -11.80 -0.82 -3.83
N ARG A 111 -12.81 -0.04 -3.45
CA ARG A 111 -12.62 1.41 -3.18
C ARG A 111 -11.67 1.68 -2.01
N GLY A 112 -11.46 0.70 -1.13
CA GLY A 112 -10.42 0.72 -0.11
C GLY A 112 -9.00 0.77 -0.70
N ASP A 113 -8.75 0.04 -1.79
CA ASP A 113 -7.46 0.01 -2.49
C ASP A 113 -7.14 1.38 -3.08
N ALA A 114 -8.16 2.05 -3.64
CA ALA A 114 -8.04 3.42 -4.13
C ALA A 114 -7.67 4.41 -3.01
N LYS A 115 -8.30 4.29 -1.84
CA LYS A 115 -7.96 5.13 -0.67
C LYS A 115 -6.53 4.88 -0.20
N LEU A 116 -6.08 3.63 -0.18
CA LEU A 116 -4.71 3.28 0.20
C LEU A 116 -3.68 3.82 -0.80
N LEU A 117 -3.92 3.68 -2.11
CA LEU A 117 -3.01 4.22 -3.12
C LEU A 117 -2.96 5.76 -3.07
N GLY A 118 -4.09 6.42 -2.87
CA GLY A 118 -4.12 7.87 -2.63
C GLY A 118 -3.37 8.26 -1.36
N ALA A 119 -3.55 7.52 -0.25
CA ALA A 119 -2.81 7.75 0.97
C ALA A 119 -1.30 7.62 0.75
N LEU A 120 -0.85 6.57 0.05
CA LEU A 120 0.56 6.38 -0.30
C LEU A 120 1.07 7.43 -1.31
N GLY A 121 0.23 7.95 -2.19
CA GLY A 121 0.55 9.09 -3.05
C GLY A 121 0.88 10.36 -2.24
N MET A 122 0.30 10.53 -1.05
CA MET A 122 0.69 11.59 -0.11
C MET A 122 2.09 11.37 0.48
N TRP A 123 2.60 10.14 0.50
CA TRP A 123 3.95 9.82 0.98
C TRP A 123 5.02 9.96 -0.10
N THR A 124 4.71 9.50 -1.31
CA THR A 124 5.72 9.32 -2.36
C THR A 124 5.60 10.33 -3.51
N GLY A 125 4.64 11.24 -3.42
CA GLY A 125 4.27 12.09 -4.55
C GLY A 125 3.66 11.32 -5.71
N TRP A 126 3.32 12.04 -6.76
CA TRP A 126 2.79 11.47 -8.01
C TRP A 126 3.79 10.54 -8.70
N ALA A 127 5.09 10.79 -8.55
CA ALA A 127 6.15 9.96 -9.13
C ALA A 127 6.16 8.54 -8.56
N GLY A 128 5.73 8.35 -7.30
CA GLY A 128 5.66 7.04 -6.67
C GLY A 128 4.47 6.17 -7.07
N LEU A 129 3.44 6.74 -7.70
CA LEU A 129 2.22 5.98 -8.04
C LEU A 129 2.50 4.82 -9.01
N ALA A 130 3.27 5.08 -10.07
CA ALA A 130 3.62 4.08 -11.07
C ALA A 130 4.43 2.92 -10.49
N PRO A 131 5.55 3.13 -9.75
CA PRO A 131 6.30 2.04 -9.18
C PRO A 131 5.53 1.27 -8.10
N ILE A 132 4.68 1.94 -7.29
CA ILE A 132 3.81 1.25 -6.32
C ILE A 132 2.89 0.28 -7.06
N MET A 133 2.22 0.75 -8.11
CA MET A 133 1.30 -0.06 -8.91
C MET A 133 2.01 -1.20 -9.63
N LEU A 134 3.24 -0.97 -10.12
CA LEU A 134 4.05 -2.00 -10.76
C LEU A 134 4.37 -3.13 -9.78
N VAL A 135 4.91 -2.79 -8.60
CA VAL A 135 5.23 -3.77 -7.56
C VAL A 135 3.97 -4.52 -7.14
N ALA A 136 2.88 -3.80 -6.87
CA ALA A 136 1.62 -4.42 -6.46
C ALA A 136 1.08 -5.40 -7.51
N SER A 137 1.10 -5.01 -8.79
CA SER A 137 0.59 -5.83 -9.89
C SER A 137 1.46 -7.07 -10.11
N VAL A 138 2.79 -6.93 -10.08
CA VAL A 138 3.73 -8.05 -10.23
C VAL A 138 3.57 -9.04 -9.07
N CYS A 139 3.58 -8.57 -7.82
CA CYS A 139 3.41 -9.43 -6.66
C CYS A 139 2.04 -10.11 -6.63
N GLY A 140 0.98 -9.39 -7.00
CA GLY A 140 -0.37 -9.96 -7.13
C GLY A 140 -0.44 -11.05 -8.20
N LEU A 141 0.10 -10.78 -9.39
CA LEU A 141 0.11 -11.74 -10.50
C LEU A 141 0.93 -12.99 -10.16
N LEU A 142 2.11 -12.83 -9.56
CA LEU A 142 2.93 -13.95 -9.10
C LEU A 142 2.20 -14.78 -8.05
N SER A 143 1.54 -14.13 -7.09
CA SER A 143 0.79 -14.82 -6.05
C SER A 143 -0.34 -15.67 -6.61
N VAL A 144 -1.13 -15.11 -7.53
CA VAL A 144 -2.20 -15.84 -8.23
C VAL A 144 -1.63 -16.97 -9.08
N GLY A 145 -0.56 -16.71 -9.84
CA GLY A 145 0.11 -17.70 -10.69
C GLY A 145 0.62 -18.89 -9.89
N ILE A 146 1.35 -18.67 -8.80
CA ILE A 146 1.86 -19.73 -7.93
C ILE A 146 0.72 -20.54 -7.31
N LEU A 147 -0.31 -19.87 -6.79
CA LEU A 147 -1.44 -20.57 -6.16
C LEU A 147 -2.26 -21.39 -7.17
N SER A 148 -2.38 -20.92 -8.41
CA SER A 148 -3.01 -21.65 -9.51
C SER A 148 -2.17 -22.86 -9.95
N LEU A 149 -0.87 -22.68 -10.13
CA LEU A 149 0.06 -23.75 -10.56
C LEU A 149 0.23 -24.85 -9.53
N THR A 150 0.23 -24.50 -8.23
CA THR A 150 0.33 -25.48 -7.14
C THR A 150 -0.97 -26.22 -6.86
N GLY A 151 -2.05 -25.93 -7.60
CA GLY A 151 -3.37 -26.54 -7.42
C GLY A 151 -4.05 -26.18 -6.09
N LYS A 152 -3.44 -25.30 -5.28
CA LYS A 152 -3.92 -24.93 -3.94
C LYS A 152 -5.20 -24.09 -4.01
N ARG A 153 -5.41 -23.35 -5.10
CA ARG A 153 -6.62 -22.56 -5.32
C ARG A 153 -6.90 -22.42 -6.81
N ARG A 154 -8.11 -22.79 -7.23
CA ARG A 154 -8.61 -22.43 -8.56
C ARG A 154 -9.17 -21.01 -8.48
N PHE A 155 -8.57 -20.10 -9.23
CA PHE A 155 -9.11 -18.75 -9.39
C PHE A 155 -10.04 -18.75 -10.59
N ASP A 156 -11.32 -18.49 -10.31
CA ASP A 156 -12.30 -18.07 -11.29
C ASP A 156 -12.19 -16.53 -11.44
N SER A 157 -12.60 -16.01 -12.60
CA SER A 157 -12.96 -14.61 -12.81
C SER A 157 -13.81 -13.92 -11.70
N THR A 158 -14.47 -14.68 -10.82
CA THR A 158 -15.28 -14.20 -9.68
C THR A 158 -14.55 -14.21 -8.34
N SER A 159 -13.34 -14.79 -8.27
CA SER A 159 -12.63 -14.97 -7.01
C SER A 159 -12.06 -13.65 -6.50
N ALA A 160 -12.59 -13.15 -5.38
CA ALA A 160 -12.05 -11.98 -4.71
C ALA A 160 -10.66 -12.26 -4.12
N ILE A 161 -9.73 -11.32 -4.34
CA ILE A 161 -8.36 -11.34 -3.83
C ILE A 161 -8.13 -10.05 -3.04
N ALA A 162 -7.55 -10.20 -1.86
CA ALA A 162 -7.05 -9.09 -1.05
C ALA A 162 -5.89 -8.40 -1.81
N PHE A 163 -6.16 -7.27 -2.46
CA PHE A 163 -5.15 -6.52 -3.22
C PHE A 163 -4.39 -5.49 -2.36
N GLY A 164 -4.98 -5.09 -1.22
CA GLY A 164 -4.41 -4.17 -0.26
C GLY A 164 -3.00 -4.54 0.21
N PRO A 165 -2.67 -5.81 0.54
CA PRO A 165 -1.33 -6.22 0.91
C PRO A 165 -0.28 -5.97 -0.17
N PHE A 166 -0.65 -6.09 -1.45
CA PHE A 166 0.27 -5.84 -2.56
C PHE A 166 0.51 -4.35 -2.76
N ILE A 167 -0.52 -3.51 -2.60
CA ILE A 167 -0.37 -2.05 -2.59
C ILE A 167 0.48 -1.61 -1.40
N ALA A 168 0.23 -2.17 -0.21
CA ALA A 168 1.01 -1.88 1.00
C ALA A 168 2.48 -2.24 0.82
N LEU A 169 2.78 -3.40 0.23
CA LEU A 169 4.16 -3.80 -0.09
C LEU A 169 4.81 -2.85 -1.10
N GLY A 170 4.10 -2.48 -2.17
CA GLY A 170 4.57 -1.49 -3.14
C GLY A 170 4.87 -0.14 -2.50
N GLY A 171 3.96 0.36 -1.66
CA GLY A 171 4.14 1.58 -0.89
C GLY A 171 5.37 1.54 0.00
N TRP A 172 5.57 0.44 0.73
CA TRP A 172 6.73 0.27 1.60
C TRP A 172 8.06 0.27 0.84
N ILE A 173 8.13 -0.49 -0.25
CA ILE A 173 9.34 -0.58 -1.08
C ILE A 173 9.67 0.77 -1.72
N VAL A 174 8.67 1.45 -2.28
CA VAL A 174 8.88 2.74 -2.94
C VAL A 174 9.26 3.82 -1.94
N TRP A 175 8.68 3.80 -0.73
CA TRP A 175 9.05 4.72 0.33
C TRP A 175 10.50 4.53 0.80
N LEU A 176 10.91 3.30 1.11
CA LEU A 176 12.28 3.02 1.55
C LEU A 176 13.31 3.22 0.44
N GLY A 177 12.92 2.96 -0.81
CA GLY A 177 13.77 3.14 -1.99
C GLY A 177 13.64 4.51 -2.64
N ALA A 178 12.98 5.48 -1.99
CA ALA A 178 12.60 6.73 -2.62
C ALA A 178 13.82 7.48 -3.21
N ASP A 179 14.92 7.53 -2.43
CA ASP A 179 16.23 8.09 -2.83
C ASP A 179 16.79 7.53 -4.14
N TYR A 180 16.41 6.32 -4.51
CA TYR A 180 16.88 5.62 -5.71
C TYR A 180 15.83 5.54 -6.82
N LEU A 181 14.55 5.47 -6.45
CA LEU A 181 13.43 5.19 -7.35
C LEU A 181 12.75 6.44 -7.87
N LEU A 182 12.84 7.56 -7.14
CA LEU A 182 12.08 8.76 -7.41
C LEU A 182 13.01 9.93 -7.77
N PRO A 183 12.60 10.84 -8.67
CA PRO A 183 13.42 11.98 -9.06
C PRO A 183 13.62 12.95 -7.89
N ALA A 184 14.86 13.40 -7.68
CA ALA A 184 15.20 14.31 -6.60
C ALA A 184 14.33 15.58 -6.61
N GLY A 185 13.82 15.96 -5.43
CA GLY A 185 12.97 17.15 -5.26
C GLY A 185 11.47 16.93 -5.55
N LEU A 186 11.03 15.71 -5.86
CA LEU A 186 9.62 15.39 -6.13
C LEU A 186 8.90 14.58 -5.03
N TYR A 187 9.61 14.22 -3.95
CA TYR A 187 9.09 13.41 -2.83
C TYR A 187 9.80 13.76 -1.54
#